data_AF-A0A9P1A5I0-F1
#
_entry.id   AF-A0A9P1A5I0-F1
#
_cell.length_a   1.000
_cell.length_b   1.000
_cell.length_c   1.000
_cell.angle_alpha   90.00
_cell.angle_beta   90.00
_cell.angle_gamma   90.00
#
_symmetry.space_group_name_H-M   'P 1'
#
loop_
_entity.id
_entity.type
_entity.pdbx_description
1 polymer ?
#
loop_
_entity_poly.entity_id
_entity_poly.type
_entity_poly.pdbx_seq_one_letter_code
_entity_poly.pdbx_strand_id
1 'polypeptide(L)'
;MIPRPQQVLLYPTHFKALDITAKFKAEGRVGFNCASGAERQCLAEDFLQAQAMFRRVFGESLHGYVVPVNALSVSIAAENFNVGKNCFEFVPDQGSTPDSFLSYQLLSERVHATYYNENGVEYLAGITYFMQLSGEHPCLFEQASFDIAWCIRRRFPDEHVAHDEPLFGRDCETIERRALVGYSEESAQLMHYSLDYAIEMQMMQYCFTCATDKDVASRPVVVPCWQHDVAAEILKSRGAALWPRMRFMKEIAVKEESAGASTSAEIDNSDSDVEMEIVELKDEDVALFQTS
;
A
#
# COMPACT_ATOMS: atom_id res chain seq x y z
N MET A 1 2.07 8.83 -25.99
CA MET A 1 2.50 7.86 -24.97
C MET A 1 1.74 6.57 -25.23
N ILE A 2 2.42 5.45 -25.39
CA ILE A 2 1.75 4.15 -25.45
C ILE A 2 1.31 3.84 -24.01
N PRO A 3 0.02 3.63 -23.71
CA PRO A 3 -0.39 3.21 -22.37
C PRO A 3 0.36 1.91 -22.07
N ARG A 4 1.15 1.89 -20.98
CA ARG A 4 1.76 0.64 -20.55
C ARG A 4 0.59 -0.31 -20.29
N PRO A 5 0.58 -1.51 -20.91
CA PRO A 5 -0.45 -2.50 -20.60
C PRO A 5 -0.48 -2.65 -19.09
N GLN A 6 -1.66 -2.48 -18.48
CA GLN A 6 -1.83 -2.84 -17.07
C GLN A 6 -1.37 -4.29 -16.97
N GLN A 7 -0.35 -4.53 -16.15
CA GLN A 7 0.05 -5.89 -15.84
C GLN A 7 -1.19 -6.57 -15.28
N VAL A 8 -1.73 -7.52 -16.05
CA VAL A 8 -2.73 -8.44 -15.54
C VAL A 8 -1.98 -9.28 -14.52
N LEU A 9 -2.07 -8.89 -13.25
CA LEU A 9 -1.56 -9.70 -12.17
C LEU A 9 -2.28 -11.05 -12.25
N LEU A 10 -1.50 -12.10 -12.51
CA LEU A 10 -2.00 -13.47 -12.50
C LEU A 10 -2.59 -13.78 -11.12
N TYR A 11 -3.52 -14.73 -11.09
CA TYR A 11 -4.30 -15.13 -9.92
C TYR A 11 -3.50 -15.03 -8.61
N PRO A 12 -3.92 -14.21 -7.62
CA PRO A 12 -3.08 -13.92 -6.47
C PRO A 12 -2.80 -15.20 -5.69
N THR A 13 -1.52 -15.49 -5.43
CA THR A 13 -1.07 -16.64 -4.63
C THR A 13 -1.71 -16.66 -3.25
N HIS A 14 -1.98 -15.47 -2.70
CA HIS A 14 -2.54 -15.27 -1.36
C HIS A 14 -4.04 -15.61 -1.27
N PHE A 15 -4.74 -15.89 -2.37
CA PHE A 15 -6.12 -16.37 -2.30
C PHE A 15 -6.20 -17.78 -1.67
N LYS A 16 -5.10 -18.54 -1.66
CA LYS A 16 -5.00 -19.80 -0.90
C LYS A 16 -5.19 -19.61 0.60
N ALA A 17 -4.86 -18.43 1.13
CA ALA A 17 -5.16 -18.10 2.52
C ALA A 17 -6.68 -18.03 2.77
N LEU A 18 -7.51 -17.84 1.75
CA LEU A 18 -8.96 -17.89 1.92
C LEU A 18 -9.49 -19.32 2.07
N ASP A 19 -8.82 -20.33 1.51
CA ASP A 19 -9.24 -21.74 1.58
C ASP A 19 -9.25 -22.29 3.02
N ILE A 20 -8.49 -21.66 3.91
CA ILE A 20 -8.31 -22.04 5.31
C ILE A 20 -9.18 -21.19 6.27
N THR A 21 -10.04 -20.34 5.70
CA THR A 21 -10.90 -19.45 6.47
C THR A 21 -12.01 -20.23 7.14
N ALA A 22 -12.20 -20.02 8.44
CA ALA A 22 -13.30 -20.62 9.18
C ALA A 22 -14.64 -19.95 8.84
N LYS A 23 -14.62 -18.62 8.87
CA LYS A 23 -15.78 -17.75 8.84
C LYS A 23 -15.34 -16.34 8.49
N PHE A 24 -16.14 -15.70 7.64
CA PHE A 24 -16.09 -14.26 7.45
C PHE A 24 -16.99 -13.55 8.47
N LYS A 25 -16.48 -12.51 9.10
CA LYS A 25 -17.26 -11.61 9.97
C LYS A 25 -17.18 -10.20 9.41
N ALA A 26 -18.33 -9.62 9.08
CA ALA A 26 -18.48 -8.21 8.73
C ALA A 26 -19.19 -7.45 9.85
N GLU A 27 -18.79 -6.19 10.06
CA GLU A 27 -19.35 -5.27 11.04
C GLU A 27 -19.30 -3.84 10.49
N GLY A 28 -20.37 -3.46 9.77
CA GLY A 28 -20.46 -2.17 9.09
C GLY A 28 -19.39 -2.04 8.00
N ARG A 29 -18.49 -1.07 8.17
CA ARG A 29 -17.44 -0.73 7.19
C ARG A 29 -16.20 -1.62 7.25
N VAL A 30 -16.20 -2.63 8.11
CA VAL A 30 -15.03 -3.50 8.31
C VAL A 30 -15.44 -4.97 8.24
N GLY A 31 -14.60 -5.81 7.63
CA GLY A 31 -14.76 -7.26 7.67
C GLY A 31 -13.44 -8.00 7.79
N PHE A 32 -13.50 -9.21 8.32
CA PHE A 32 -12.36 -10.06 8.58
C PHE A 32 -12.65 -11.50 8.15
N ASN A 33 -11.73 -12.11 7.42
CA ASN A 33 -11.63 -13.57 7.34
C ASN A 33 -10.67 -14.02 8.43
N CYS A 34 -11.09 -14.95 9.28
CA CYS A 34 -10.24 -15.49 10.35
C CYS A 34 -9.95 -16.99 10.13
N ALA A 35 -8.75 -17.42 10.48
CA ALA A 35 -8.37 -18.83 10.44
C ALA A 35 -9.15 -19.68 11.46
N SER A 36 -9.48 -20.93 11.09
CA SER A 36 -10.04 -21.93 12.01
C SER A 36 -8.91 -22.59 12.80
N GLY A 37 -8.49 -21.99 13.92
CA GLY A 37 -7.52 -22.62 14.82
C GLY A 37 -6.58 -21.61 15.47
N ALA A 38 -6.01 -22.00 16.62
CA ALA A 38 -5.06 -21.19 17.37
C ALA A 38 -3.66 -21.11 16.71
N GLU A 39 -3.39 -21.99 15.74
CA GLU A 39 -2.04 -22.21 15.19
C GLU A 39 -1.66 -21.27 14.04
N ARG A 40 -2.55 -20.37 13.60
CA ARG A 40 -2.25 -19.41 12.55
C ARG A 40 -2.46 -17.99 13.05
N GLN A 41 -1.38 -17.45 13.60
CA GLN A 41 -1.25 -16.03 13.87
C GLN A 41 -0.74 -15.34 12.61
N CYS A 42 -1.30 -14.17 12.31
CA CYS A 42 -0.70 -13.28 11.32
C CYS A 42 0.69 -12.83 11.80
N LEU A 43 1.58 -12.51 10.86
CA LEU A 43 2.83 -11.87 11.21
C LEU A 43 2.57 -10.53 11.91
N ALA A 44 3.41 -10.18 12.89
CA ALA A 44 3.25 -8.94 13.66
C ALA A 44 3.29 -7.70 12.76
N GLU A 45 4.11 -7.75 11.69
CA GLU A 45 4.23 -6.67 10.71
C GLU A 45 2.93 -6.41 9.96
N ASP A 46 2.22 -7.46 9.54
CA ASP A 46 0.96 -7.31 8.82
C ASP A 46 -0.18 -6.88 9.73
N PHE A 47 -0.14 -7.32 10.99
CA PHE A 47 -1.06 -6.80 12.00
C PHE A 47 -0.89 -5.28 12.15
N LEU A 48 0.36 -4.81 12.29
CA LEU A 48 0.66 -3.38 12.37
C LEU A 48 0.27 -2.64 11.09
N GLN A 49 0.50 -3.24 9.92
CA GLN A 49 0.13 -2.66 8.63
C GLN A 49 -1.38 -2.54 8.48
N ALA A 50 -2.15 -3.60 8.78
CA ALA A 50 -3.61 -3.53 8.78
C ALA A 50 -4.12 -2.47 9.77
N GLN A 51 -3.50 -2.37 10.95
CA GLN A 51 -3.86 -1.35 11.93
C GLN A 51 -3.52 0.07 11.43
N ALA A 52 -2.44 0.26 10.68
CA ALA A 52 -2.09 1.52 10.04
C ALA A 52 -3.12 1.91 8.96
N MET A 53 -3.54 0.97 8.10
CA MET A 53 -4.63 1.18 7.13
C MET A 53 -5.93 1.60 7.82
N PHE A 54 -6.23 1.00 8.97
CA PHE A 54 -7.41 1.34 9.78
C PHE A 54 -7.34 2.78 10.29
N ARG A 55 -6.22 3.16 10.89
CA ARG A 55 -6.00 4.53 11.35
C ARG A 55 -6.05 5.52 10.20
N ARG A 56 -5.54 5.15 9.01
CA ARG A 56 -5.61 6.00 7.82
C ARG A 56 -7.05 6.30 7.39
N VAL A 57 -7.93 5.30 7.46
CA VAL A 57 -9.33 5.42 7.01
C VAL A 57 -10.24 6.04 8.07
N PHE A 58 -10.14 5.61 9.31
CA PHE A 58 -11.08 6.00 10.37
C PHE A 58 -10.49 7.05 11.33
N GLY A 59 -9.23 7.43 11.17
CA GLY A 59 -8.54 8.39 12.05
C GLY A 59 -8.53 7.91 13.50
N GLU A 60 -8.69 8.86 14.42
CA GLU A 60 -8.85 8.58 15.85
C GLU A 60 -10.23 8.00 16.21
N SER A 61 -11.18 8.02 15.28
CA SER A 61 -12.53 7.48 15.48
C SER A 61 -12.58 5.95 15.49
N LEU A 62 -11.43 5.28 15.57
CA LEU A 62 -11.26 3.82 15.60
C LEU A 62 -11.77 3.14 16.88
N HIS A 63 -12.75 3.72 17.55
CA HIS A 63 -13.25 3.22 18.82
C HIS A 63 -14.03 1.92 18.56
N GLY A 64 -13.43 0.79 18.88
CA GLY A 64 -14.08 -0.53 18.86
C GLY A 64 -13.61 -1.50 17.77
N TYR A 65 -12.83 -1.05 16.78
CA TYR A 65 -12.30 -1.95 15.75
C TYR A 65 -10.90 -2.45 16.13
N VAL A 66 -10.81 -3.72 16.50
CA VAL A 66 -9.53 -4.41 16.74
C VAL A 66 -9.36 -5.47 15.68
N VAL A 67 -8.26 -5.41 14.93
CA VAL A 67 -7.91 -6.45 13.95
C VAL A 67 -7.68 -7.75 14.73
N PRO A 68 -8.35 -8.87 14.38
CA PRO A 68 -8.08 -10.14 15.03
C PRO A 68 -6.66 -10.64 14.74
N VAL A 69 -5.97 -11.19 15.74
CA VAL A 69 -4.61 -11.77 15.59
C VAL A 69 -4.54 -12.98 14.67
N ASN A 70 -5.69 -13.59 14.37
CA ASN A 70 -5.84 -14.71 13.44
C ASN A 70 -6.55 -14.28 12.15
N ALA A 71 -6.59 -12.97 11.85
CA ALA A 71 -7.09 -12.48 10.58
C ALA A 71 -6.17 -12.96 9.45
N LEU A 72 -6.80 -13.32 8.32
CA LEU A 72 -6.18 -13.74 7.07
C LEU A 72 -6.38 -12.71 5.98
N SER A 73 -7.48 -11.95 6.08
CA SER A 73 -7.67 -10.73 5.31
C SER A 73 -8.52 -9.74 6.09
N VAL A 74 -8.39 -8.49 5.71
CA VAL A 74 -9.09 -7.36 6.28
C VAL A 74 -9.71 -6.55 5.16
N SER A 75 -11.03 -6.41 5.19
CA SER A 75 -11.81 -5.64 4.24
C SER A 75 -12.22 -4.31 4.88
N ILE A 76 -11.95 -3.21 4.19
CA ILE A 76 -12.27 -1.85 4.62
C ILE A 76 -13.14 -1.22 3.54
N ALA A 77 -14.41 -0.96 3.88
CA ALA A 77 -15.35 -0.30 3.00
C ALA A 77 -15.07 1.22 2.94
N ALA A 78 -15.24 1.80 1.76
CA ALA A 78 -15.23 3.24 1.56
C ALA A 78 -16.43 3.91 2.26
N GLU A 79 -16.48 5.24 2.21
CA GLU A 79 -17.63 5.97 2.75
C GLU A 79 -18.92 5.58 2.01
N ASN A 80 -20.03 5.46 2.75
CA ASN A 80 -21.35 5.07 2.24
C ASN A 80 -21.45 3.62 1.70
N PHE A 81 -20.51 2.75 2.07
CA PHE A 81 -20.55 1.32 1.80
C PHE A 81 -20.39 0.52 3.09
N ASN A 82 -21.03 -0.64 3.14
CA ASN A 82 -20.78 -1.68 4.14
C ASN A 82 -20.12 -2.89 3.50
N VAL A 83 -19.41 -3.63 4.33
CA VAL A 83 -18.89 -4.95 3.97
C VAL A 83 -20.04 -5.97 3.97
N GLY A 84 -20.15 -6.72 2.88
CA GLY A 84 -21.22 -7.68 2.60
C GLY A 84 -20.99 -9.06 3.22
N LYS A 85 -21.29 -10.13 2.49
CA LYS A 85 -21.23 -11.51 3.00
C LYS A 85 -19.85 -12.15 2.88
N ASN A 86 -18.96 -11.56 2.09
CA ASN A 86 -17.59 -12.00 1.89
C ASN A 86 -16.64 -10.80 1.79
N CYS A 87 -15.34 -11.06 1.78
CA CYS A 87 -14.30 -10.02 1.80
C CYS A 87 -14.17 -9.21 0.52
N PHE A 88 -14.90 -9.53 -0.55
CA PHE A 88 -14.90 -8.76 -1.80
C PHE A 88 -16.23 -8.08 -2.06
N GLU A 89 -17.25 -8.36 -1.24
CA GLU A 89 -18.57 -7.81 -1.40
C GLU A 89 -18.67 -6.52 -0.58
N PHE A 90 -18.91 -5.41 -1.28
CA PHE A 90 -19.16 -4.11 -0.66
C PHE A 90 -20.49 -3.60 -1.20
N VAL A 91 -21.38 -3.20 -0.30
CA VAL A 91 -22.78 -2.86 -0.62
C VAL A 91 -23.03 -1.41 -0.22
N PRO A 92 -23.59 -0.56 -1.11
CA PRO A 92 -23.93 0.81 -0.76
C PRO A 92 -24.96 0.86 0.38
N ASP A 93 -24.82 1.82 1.28
CA ASP A 93 -25.73 2.02 2.43
C ASP A 93 -27.18 2.32 1.99
N GLN A 94 -27.31 2.98 0.83
CA GLN A 94 -28.60 3.39 0.26
C GLN A 94 -29.23 2.30 -0.62
N GLY A 95 -28.58 1.13 -0.74
CA GLY A 95 -28.95 0.07 -1.66
C GLY A 95 -28.34 0.26 -3.06
N SER A 96 -28.41 -0.79 -3.87
CA SER A 96 -27.87 -0.82 -5.23
C SER A 96 -28.97 -0.54 -6.26
N THR A 97 -28.60 0.13 -7.35
CA THR A 97 -29.48 0.29 -8.51
C THR A 97 -29.45 -0.96 -9.40
N PRO A 98 -30.50 -1.24 -10.19
CA PRO A 98 -30.57 -2.45 -11.03
C PRO A 98 -29.43 -2.57 -12.07
N ASP A 99 -28.91 -1.45 -12.54
CA ASP A 99 -27.86 -1.38 -13.57
C ASP A 99 -26.44 -1.27 -12.97
N SER A 100 -26.32 -1.37 -11.65
CA SER A 100 -25.03 -1.33 -10.96
C SER A 100 -24.34 -2.70 -10.93
N PHE A 101 -23.02 -2.70 -10.89
CA PHE A 101 -22.22 -3.90 -10.74
C PHE A 101 -20.88 -3.63 -10.05
N LEU A 102 -20.26 -4.69 -9.52
CA LEU A 102 -18.93 -4.61 -8.91
C LEU A 102 -17.85 -4.99 -9.93
N SER A 103 -16.78 -4.19 -10.00
CA SER A 103 -15.52 -4.53 -10.67
C SER A 103 -14.41 -4.71 -9.64
N TYR A 104 -13.37 -5.44 -10.02
CA TYR A 104 -12.33 -5.90 -9.11
C TYR A 104 -10.95 -5.62 -9.72
N GLN A 105 -10.05 -5.07 -8.93
CA GLN A 105 -8.69 -4.76 -9.36
C GLN A 105 -7.68 -5.18 -8.31
N LEU A 106 -6.73 -6.01 -8.72
CA LEU A 106 -5.56 -6.27 -7.91
C LEU A 106 -4.59 -5.10 -8.02
N LEU A 107 -4.29 -4.44 -6.90
CA LEU A 107 -3.37 -3.31 -6.85
C LEU A 107 -1.93 -3.80 -6.65
N SER A 108 -1.77 -4.85 -5.85
CA SER A 108 -0.52 -5.51 -5.51
C SER A 108 -0.84 -6.96 -5.13
N GLU A 109 0.16 -7.80 -4.87
CA GLU A 109 -0.07 -9.22 -4.55
C GLU A 109 -1.06 -9.42 -3.37
N ARG A 110 -1.10 -8.47 -2.42
CA ARG A 110 -1.93 -8.57 -1.22
C ARG A 110 -2.95 -7.45 -1.05
N VAL A 111 -3.08 -6.49 -1.96
CA VAL A 111 -4.11 -5.44 -1.88
C VAL A 111 -5.02 -5.51 -3.09
N HIS A 112 -6.31 -5.58 -2.80
CA HIS A 112 -7.36 -5.71 -3.79
C HIS A 112 -8.41 -4.61 -3.61
N ALA A 113 -8.62 -3.80 -4.65
CA ALA A 113 -9.69 -2.82 -4.69
C ALA A 113 -10.95 -3.41 -5.32
N THR A 114 -12.10 -3.08 -4.75
CA THR A 114 -13.41 -3.35 -5.33
C THR A 114 -14.08 -2.03 -5.63
N TYR A 115 -14.60 -1.90 -6.84
CA TYR A 115 -15.29 -0.70 -7.29
C TYR A 115 -16.76 -0.98 -7.57
N TYR A 116 -17.61 -0.06 -7.16
CA TYR A 116 -19.03 -0.02 -7.49
C TYR A 116 -19.22 0.86 -8.73
N ASN A 117 -19.80 0.27 -9.78
CA ASN A 117 -20.04 0.94 -11.05
C ASN A 117 -21.52 1.27 -11.17
N GLU A 118 -21.84 2.54 -11.35
CA GLU A 118 -23.20 3.01 -11.52
C GLU A 118 -23.23 4.19 -12.51
N ASN A 119 -24.13 4.15 -13.49
CA ASN A 119 -24.29 5.20 -14.51
C ASN A 119 -22.99 5.54 -15.28
N GLY A 120 -22.11 4.56 -15.48
CA GLY A 120 -20.82 4.74 -16.17
C GLY A 120 -19.70 5.33 -15.30
N VAL A 121 -19.94 5.48 -13.99
CA VAL A 121 -18.98 6.03 -13.04
C VAL A 121 -18.48 4.94 -12.11
N GLU A 122 -17.17 4.89 -11.92
CA GLU A 122 -16.50 3.94 -11.03
C GLU A 122 -16.19 4.60 -9.68
N TYR A 123 -16.78 4.06 -8.61
CA TYR A 123 -16.59 4.49 -7.22
C TYR A 123 -15.82 3.42 -6.46
N LEU A 124 -14.86 3.81 -5.61
CA LEU A 124 -14.21 2.83 -4.73
C LEU A 124 -15.23 2.39 -3.69
N ALA A 125 -15.58 1.10 -3.69
CA ALA A 125 -16.51 0.52 -2.73
C ALA A 125 -15.77 0.03 -1.47
N GLY A 126 -14.54 -0.47 -1.65
CA GLY A 126 -13.67 -0.87 -0.55
C GLY A 126 -12.37 -1.48 -1.01
N ILE A 127 -11.47 -1.72 -0.06
CA ILE A 127 -10.18 -2.35 -0.27
C ILE A 127 -10.04 -3.52 0.68
N THR A 128 -9.52 -4.64 0.18
CA THR A 128 -9.21 -5.84 0.95
C THR A 128 -7.71 -6.08 0.94
N TYR A 129 -7.16 -6.21 2.13
CA TYR A 129 -5.76 -6.51 2.38
C TYR A 129 -5.60 -7.95 2.88
N PHE A 130 -4.70 -8.71 2.26
CA PHE A 130 -4.39 -10.10 2.61
C PHE A 130 -3.16 -10.15 3.50
N MET A 131 -3.30 -10.85 4.63
CA MET A 131 -2.17 -11.08 5.51
C MET A 131 -1.31 -12.23 4.96
N GLN A 132 -0.01 -12.06 5.16
CA GLN A 132 1.04 -13.00 4.90
C GLN A 132 0.90 -14.24 5.78
N LEU A 133 1.12 -15.40 5.17
CA LEU A 133 1.29 -16.63 5.92
C LEU A 133 2.75 -16.77 6.34
N SER A 134 2.97 -17.44 7.49
CA SER A 134 4.31 -17.69 8.01
C SER A 134 5.22 -18.33 6.94
N GLY A 135 6.40 -17.74 6.74
CA GLY A 135 7.42 -18.22 5.78
C GLY A 135 7.45 -17.49 4.44
N GLU A 136 6.53 -16.58 4.18
CA GLU A 136 6.59 -15.68 3.02
C GLU A 136 7.39 -14.40 3.34
N HIS A 137 7.80 -13.64 2.31
CA HIS A 137 8.61 -12.43 2.48
C HIS A 137 7.75 -11.17 2.61
N PRO A 138 8.02 -10.28 3.58
CA PRO A 138 7.24 -9.06 3.76
C PRO A 138 7.41 -8.14 2.55
N CYS A 139 6.30 -7.74 1.94
CA CYS A 139 6.26 -6.72 0.91
C CYS A 139 5.89 -5.36 1.53
N LEU A 140 6.79 -4.38 1.41
CA LEU A 140 6.61 -3.05 2.01
C LEU A 140 5.64 -2.15 1.24
N PHE A 141 5.19 -2.56 0.05
CA PHE A 141 4.45 -1.70 -0.88
C PHE A 141 2.94 -1.75 -0.73
N GLU A 142 2.42 -2.70 0.04
CA GLU A 142 0.97 -2.86 0.22
C GLU A 142 0.34 -1.59 0.83
N GLN A 143 1.04 -0.92 1.73
CA GLN A 143 0.56 0.34 2.32
C GLN A 143 0.47 1.43 1.24
N ALA A 144 1.49 1.57 0.39
CA ALA A 144 1.48 2.56 -0.68
C ALA A 144 0.40 2.28 -1.72
N SER A 145 0.19 1.02 -2.11
CA SER A 145 -0.89 0.61 -3.01
C SER A 145 -2.27 0.94 -2.42
N PHE A 146 -2.47 0.60 -1.15
CA PHE A 146 -3.68 0.96 -0.40
C PHE A 146 -3.91 2.46 -0.40
N ASP A 147 -2.89 3.23 -0.01
CA ASP A 147 -2.98 4.68 0.14
C ASP A 147 -3.25 5.40 -1.18
N ILE A 148 -2.61 4.97 -2.26
CA ILE A 148 -2.86 5.54 -3.59
C ILE A 148 -4.30 5.28 -4.03
N ALA A 149 -4.78 4.04 -3.92
CA ALA A 149 -6.16 3.71 -4.28
C ALA A 149 -7.18 4.41 -3.39
N TRP A 150 -6.86 4.56 -2.11
CA TRP A 150 -7.70 5.33 -1.20
C TRP A 150 -7.75 6.80 -1.63
N CYS A 151 -6.62 7.47 -1.82
CA CYS A 151 -6.59 8.90 -2.13
C CYS A 151 -7.17 9.23 -3.53
N ILE A 152 -7.00 8.35 -4.51
CA ILE A 152 -7.49 8.58 -5.87
C ILE A 152 -9.01 8.41 -6.01
N ARG A 153 -9.67 7.77 -5.03
CA ARG A 153 -11.07 7.34 -5.13
C ARG A 153 -12.05 8.46 -5.48
N ARG A 154 -13.10 8.10 -6.21
CA ARG A 154 -14.37 8.85 -6.20
C ARG A 154 -15.17 8.41 -4.99
N ARG A 155 -15.82 9.36 -4.30
CA ARG A 155 -16.76 9.06 -3.21
C ARG A 155 -18.14 8.78 -3.80
N PHE A 156 -18.83 7.79 -3.28
CA PHE A 156 -20.22 7.55 -3.64
C PHE A 156 -21.14 8.33 -2.69
N PRO A 157 -22.28 8.90 -3.13
CA PRO A 157 -22.74 9.02 -4.52
C PRO A 157 -22.20 10.28 -5.22
N ASP A 158 -21.35 11.06 -4.56
CA ASP A 158 -20.90 12.37 -5.05
C ASP A 158 -19.45 12.35 -5.57
N GLU A 159 -19.32 12.60 -6.86
CA GLU A 159 -18.04 12.68 -7.57
C GLU A 159 -17.21 13.92 -7.20
N HIS A 160 -17.85 14.98 -6.71
CA HIS A 160 -17.26 16.32 -6.57
C HIS A 160 -16.88 16.68 -5.14
N VAL A 161 -16.88 15.73 -4.22
CA VAL A 161 -16.48 16.01 -2.84
C VAL A 161 -15.04 16.50 -2.84
N ALA A 162 -14.86 17.79 -2.52
CA ALA A 162 -13.55 18.40 -2.42
C ALA A 162 -12.73 17.62 -1.39
N HIS A 163 -11.56 17.17 -1.82
CA HIS A 163 -10.63 16.52 -0.92
C HIS A 163 -9.90 17.60 -0.13
N ASP A 164 -10.04 17.58 1.19
CA ASP A 164 -9.18 18.39 2.08
C ASP A 164 -7.79 17.77 2.26
N GLU A 165 -7.51 16.65 1.59
CA GLU A 165 -6.24 15.94 1.65
C GLU A 165 -5.21 16.57 0.68
N PRO A 166 -3.90 16.58 1.05
CA PRO A 166 -2.81 17.01 0.16
C PRO A 166 -2.79 16.29 -1.17
N LEU A 167 -3.19 15.03 -1.14
CA LEU A 167 -3.20 14.12 -2.27
C LEU A 167 -4.65 13.74 -2.56
N PHE A 168 -5.05 13.88 -3.81
CA PHE A 168 -6.43 13.62 -4.20
C PHE A 168 -6.54 13.11 -5.63
N GLY A 169 -7.63 12.41 -5.92
CA GLY A 169 -7.93 11.93 -7.26
C GLY A 169 -8.46 13.05 -8.16
N ARG A 170 -7.97 13.12 -9.39
CA ARG A 170 -8.46 14.06 -10.41
C ARG A 170 -8.49 13.43 -11.79
N ASP A 171 -9.56 13.67 -12.53
CA ASP A 171 -9.66 13.18 -13.90
C ASP A 171 -8.73 13.97 -14.80
N CYS A 172 -7.84 13.26 -15.50
CA CYS A 172 -6.82 13.87 -16.33
C CYS A 172 -6.99 13.43 -17.78
N GLU A 173 -7.23 14.40 -18.66
CA GLU A 173 -7.40 14.18 -20.10
C GLU A 173 -6.13 13.62 -20.75
N THR A 174 -4.93 13.99 -20.27
CA THR A 174 -3.66 13.53 -20.87
C THR A 174 -3.46 12.03 -20.73
N ILE A 175 -3.87 11.46 -19.59
CA ILE A 175 -3.71 10.02 -19.30
C ILE A 175 -5.03 9.25 -19.42
N GLU A 176 -6.12 9.94 -19.79
CA GLU A 176 -7.47 9.40 -19.99
C GLU A 176 -7.98 8.59 -18.80
N ARG A 177 -7.59 8.97 -17.59
CA ARG A 177 -8.00 8.32 -16.35
C ARG A 177 -7.89 9.26 -15.16
N ARG A 178 -8.43 8.83 -14.02
CA ARG A 178 -8.19 9.51 -12.76
C ARG A 178 -6.73 9.34 -12.35
N ALA A 179 -6.06 10.44 -12.02
CA ALA A 179 -4.69 10.50 -11.55
C ALA A 179 -4.70 10.89 -10.06
N LEU A 180 -3.78 10.33 -9.28
CA LEU A 180 -3.48 10.88 -7.97
C LEU A 180 -2.63 12.14 -8.18
N VAL A 181 -3.08 13.28 -7.69
CA VAL A 181 -2.38 14.56 -7.82
C VAL A 181 -2.05 15.14 -6.47
N GLY A 182 -0.96 15.90 -6.42
CA GLY A 182 -0.52 16.63 -5.23
C GLY A 182 0.33 17.83 -5.61
N TYR A 183 0.43 18.80 -4.71
CA TYR A 183 1.27 19.97 -4.90
C TYR A 183 2.71 19.66 -4.49
N SER A 184 3.67 19.93 -5.38
CA SER A 184 5.09 19.89 -5.06
C SER A 184 5.57 21.29 -4.73
N GLU A 185 6.10 21.47 -3.52
CA GLU A 185 6.69 22.75 -3.10
C GLU A 185 7.94 23.09 -3.92
N GLU A 186 8.73 22.08 -4.31
CA GLU A 186 9.97 22.27 -5.05
C GLU A 186 9.73 22.84 -6.46
N SER A 187 8.72 22.32 -7.17
CA SER A 187 8.36 22.81 -8.51
C SER A 187 7.27 23.88 -8.50
N ALA A 188 6.68 24.17 -7.34
CA ALA A 188 5.52 25.03 -7.16
C ALA A 188 4.34 24.67 -8.08
N GLN A 189 4.16 23.37 -8.38
CA GLN A 189 3.22 22.86 -9.38
C GLN A 189 2.50 21.60 -8.91
N LEU A 190 1.35 21.32 -9.53
CA LEU A 190 0.66 20.04 -9.37
C LEU A 190 1.41 18.94 -10.14
N MET A 191 1.65 17.84 -9.45
CA MET A 191 2.33 16.66 -9.96
C MET A 191 1.41 15.45 -9.86
N HIS A 192 1.50 14.56 -10.85
CA HIS A 192 0.92 13.23 -10.76
C HIS A 192 1.81 12.33 -9.91
N TYR A 193 1.20 11.57 -9.02
CA TYR A 193 1.85 10.54 -8.23
C TYR A 193 1.43 9.17 -8.75
N SER A 194 2.40 8.28 -8.88
CA SER A 194 2.16 6.89 -9.26
C SER A 194 3.15 5.98 -8.55
N LEU A 195 2.85 4.68 -8.49
CA LEU A 195 3.76 3.67 -7.97
C LEU A 195 4.32 2.86 -9.14
N ASP A 196 5.64 2.78 -9.24
CA ASP A 196 6.30 1.83 -10.13
C ASP A 196 6.61 0.55 -9.34
N TYR A 197 5.85 -0.50 -9.62
CA TYR A 197 5.98 -1.79 -8.95
C TYR A 197 7.27 -2.54 -9.31
N ALA A 198 7.89 -2.25 -10.45
CA ALA A 198 9.09 -2.98 -10.88
C ALA A 198 10.32 -2.55 -10.08
N ILE A 199 10.37 -1.26 -9.72
CA ILE A 199 11.46 -0.67 -8.93
C ILE A 199 11.02 -0.29 -7.53
N GLU A 200 9.78 -0.61 -7.16
CA GLU A 200 9.29 -0.43 -5.80
C GLU A 200 9.43 1.04 -5.34
N MET A 201 9.06 1.98 -6.22
CA MET A 201 9.29 3.42 -5.99
C MET A 201 8.10 4.28 -6.39
N GLN A 202 7.84 5.30 -5.58
CA GLN A 202 6.87 6.33 -5.93
C GLN A 202 7.48 7.28 -6.97
N MET A 203 6.76 7.44 -8.08
CA MET A 203 7.15 8.31 -9.18
C MET A 203 6.29 9.57 -9.18
N MET A 204 6.95 10.72 -9.36
CA MET A 204 6.30 12.00 -9.56
C MET A 204 6.46 12.44 -11.01
N GLN A 205 5.38 12.80 -11.67
CA GLN A 205 5.40 13.24 -13.06
C GLN A 205 4.61 14.54 -13.23
N TYR A 206 5.22 15.54 -13.85
CA TYR A 206 4.52 16.76 -14.22
C TYR A 206 3.45 16.48 -15.28
N CYS A 207 2.27 17.08 -15.10
CA CYS A 207 1.20 17.06 -16.10
C CYS A 207 0.71 18.47 -16.38
N PHE A 208 0.86 18.92 -17.62
CA PHE A 208 0.46 20.25 -18.04
C PHE A 208 -1.04 20.50 -17.85
N THR A 209 -1.91 19.54 -18.21
CA THR A 209 -3.37 19.70 -18.07
C THR A 209 -3.81 19.84 -16.62
N CYS A 210 -3.20 19.10 -15.69
CA CYS A 210 -3.55 19.24 -14.28
C CYS A 210 -2.95 20.51 -13.66
N ALA A 211 -1.77 20.94 -14.09
CA ALA A 211 -1.09 22.13 -13.56
C ALA A 211 -1.72 23.47 -13.97
N THR A 212 -2.45 23.53 -15.09
CA THR A 212 -3.08 24.79 -15.56
C THR A 212 -4.36 25.17 -14.83
N ASP A 213 -4.89 24.28 -14.00
CA ASP A 213 -6.13 24.50 -13.28
C ASP A 213 -5.90 25.33 -12.02
N LYS A 214 -6.40 26.57 -12.05
CA LYS A 214 -6.07 27.61 -11.06
C LYS A 214 -6.75 27.39 -9.72
N ASP A 215 -7.78 26.56 -9.67
CA ASP A 215 -8.61 26.39 -8.47
C ASP A 215 -7.88 25.68 -7.31
N VAL A 216 -6.75 25.02 -7.59
CA VAL A 216 -5.99 24.24 -6.58
C VAL A 216 -4.79 25.01 -6.00
N ALA A 217 -4.30 26.06 -6.68
CA ALA A 217 -3.03 26.72 -6.37
C ALA A 217 -3.00 27.52 -5.05
N SER A 218 -4.09 27.53 -4.27
CA SER A 218 -4.20 28.34 -3.04
C SER A 218 -3.92 27.58 -1.74
N ARG A 219 -3.66 26.26 -1.79
CA ARG A 219 -3.41 25.45 -0.58
C ARG A 219 -2.02 24.82 -0.62
N PRO A 220 -0.99 25.42 0.01
CA PRO A 220 0.27 24.73 0.22
C PRO A 220 0.02 23.56 1.18
N VAL A 221 0.29 22.34 0.75
CA VAL A 221 0.19 21.16 1.62
C VAL A 221 1.42 20.28 1.41
N VAL A 222 2.08 19.96 2.52
CA VAL A 222 3.22 19.05 2.57
C VAL A 222 2.70 17.63 2.31
N VAL A 223 3.23 16.98 1.28
CA VAL A 223 2.90 15.58 0.99
C VAL A 223 3.58 14.69 2.03
N PRO A 224 2.85 13.87 2.80
CA PRO A 224 3.49 12.93 3.71
C PRO A 224 4.30 11.92 2.92
N CYS A 225 5.55 11.70 3.33
CA CYS A 225 6.31 10.54 2.88
C CYS A 225 5.66 9.29 3.45
N TRP A 226 4.98 8.53 2.59
CA TRP A 226 4.25 7.29 2.93
C TRP A 226 5.12 6.19 3.55
N GLN A 227 6.45 6.31 3.49
CA GLN A 227 7.38 5.26 3.90
C GLN A 227 7.88 5.37 5.35
N HIS A 228 7.76 6.52 6.04
CA HIS A 228 8.53 6.69 7.27
C HIS A 228 7.91 6.06 8.52
N ASP A 229 6.59 6.10 8.71
CA ASP A 229 6.04 5.78 10.03
C ASP A 229 5.93 4.27 10.29
N VAL A 230 5.30 3.52 9.37
CA VAL A 230 5.12 2.07 9.53
C VAL A 230 6.46 1.34 9.42
N ALA A 231 7.32 1.73 8.47
CA ALA A 231 8.62 1.11 8.32
C ALA A 231 9.50 1.37 9.55
N ALA A 232 9.47 2.58 10.13
CA ALA A 232 10.21 2.85 11.36
C ALA A 232 9.70 2.01 12.54
N GLU A 233 8.39 1.77 12.63
CA GLU A 233 7.79 0.96 13.70
C GLU A 233 8.09 -0.54 13.55
N ILE A 234 8.04 -1.06 12.32
CA ILE A 234 8.51 -2.42 11.98
C ILE A 234 10.02 -2.57 12.23
N LEU A 235 10.82 -1.55 11.90
CA LEU A 235 12.26 -1.58 12.14
C LEU A 235 12.59 -1.52 13.64
N LYS A 236 11.80 -0.78 14.44
CA LYS A 236 11.92 -0.78 15.90
C LYS A 236 11.60 -2.16 16.49
N SER A 237 10.58 -2.86 15.98
CA SER A 237 10.20 -4.19 16.47
C SER A 237 11.23 -5.27 16.14
N ARG A 238 11.97 -5.13 15.03
CA ARG A 238 12.99 -6.09 14.58
C ARG A 238 14.37 -5.95 15.24
N GLY A 239 14.58 -4.94 16.07
CA GLY A 239 15.92 -4.58 16.55
C GLY A 239 16.78 -4.01 15.41
N ALA A 240 17.71 -3.11 15.73
CA ALA A 240 18.39 -2.20 14.80
C ALA A 240 19.32 -2.84 13.71
N ALA A 241 19.19 -4.12 13.38
CA ALA A 241 20.15 -4.87 12.56
C ALA A 241 19.99 -4.72 11.03
N LEU A 242 18.93 -4.08 10.51
CA LEU A 242 18.63 -4.04 9.07
C LEU A 242 18.99 -2.74 8.33
N TRP A 243 19.82 -1.88 8.94
CA TRP A 243 20.30 -0.63 8.34
C TRP A 243 21.15 -0.69 7.04
N PRO A 244 21.75 -1.82 6.57
CA PRO A 244 22.67 -1.75 5.42
C PRO A 244 22.02 -1.39 4.07
N ARG A 245 20.74 -1.72 3.86
CA ARG A 245 20.12 -1.60 2.53
C ARG A 245 19.64 -0.19 2.18
N MET A 246 19.24 0.62 3.17
CA MET A 246 18.81 2.01 2.92
C MET A 246 19.99 2.99 2.77
N ARG A 247 21.16 2.68 3.36
CA ARG A 247 22.37 3.52 3.22
C ARG A 247 22.91 3.52 1.79
N PHE A 248 22.78 2.38 1.10
CA PHE A 248 23.21 2.21 -0.29
C PHE A 248 22.46 3.15 -1.26
N MET A 249 21.16 3.40 -1.03
CA MET A 249 20.37 4.25 -1.94
C MET A 249 20.66 5.75 -1.81
N LYS A 250 21.01 6.21 -0.60
CA LYS A 250 21.41 7.61 -0.39
C LYS A 250 22.81 7.89 -0.95
N GLU A 251 23.70 6.89 -0.97
CA GLU A 251 25.05 7.02 -1.53
C GLU A 251 25.08 6.93 -3.06
N ILE A 252 24.15 6.19 -3.70
CA ILE A 252 24.03 6.18 -5.17
C ILE A 252 23.56 7.54 -5.71
N ALA A 253 22.56 8.16 -5.06
CA ALA A 253 22.08 9.49 -5.46
C ALA A 253 23.15 10.59 -5.32
N VAL A 254 24.04 10.48 -4.32
CA VAL A 254 25.16 11.43 -4.15
C VAL A 254 26.32 11.13 -5.10
N LYS A 255 26.54 9.87 -5.49
CA LYS A 255 27.62 9.51 -6.43
C LYS A 255 27.33 9.93 -7.87
N GLU A 256 26.08 9.92 -8.31
CA GLU A 256 25.71 10.37 -9.67
C GLU A 256 25.88 11.88 -9.89
N GLU A 257 25.78 12.72 -8.85
CA GLU A 257 26.12 14.14 -8.94
C GLU A 257 27.63 14.42 -8.98
N SER A 258 28.47 13.48 -8.58
CA SER A 258 29.93 13.65 -8.47
C SER A 258 30.75 13.04 -9.62
N ALA A 259 30.13 12.26 -10.51
CA ALA A 259 30.83 11.57 -11.61
C ALA A 259 31.02 12.43 -12.88
N GLY A 260 30.73 13.73 -12.81
CA GLY A 260 30.99 14.73 -13.85
C GLY A 260 32.36 15.41 -13.74
N ALA A 261 33.43 14.68 -13.40
CA ALA A 261 34.80 15.20 -13.50
C ALA A 261 35.80 14.09 -13.82
N SER A 262 36.41 14.20 -15.00
CA SER A 262 37.44 13.32 -15.55
C SER A 262 38.69 13.25 -14.68
N THR A 263 39.24 12.05 -14.50
CA THR A 263 40.68 11.76 -14.72
C THR A 263 40.90 10.25 -14.83
N SER A 264 41.61 9.86 -15.88
CA SER A 264 42.18 8.55 -16.12
C SER A 264 43.29 8.23 -15.11
N ALA A 265 43.18 7.09 -14.42
CA ALA A 265 44.31 6.47 -13.73
C ALA A 265 44.18 4.94 -13.83
N GLU A 266 45.28 4.31 -14.22
CA GLU A 266 45.50 2.87 -14.32
C GLU A 266 45.35 2.22 -12.94
N ILE A 267 44.65 1.09 -12.86
CA ILE A 267 44.56 0.28 -11.64
C ILE A 267 45.20 -1.08 -11.90
N ASP A 268 46.22 -1.32 -11.09
CA ASP A 268 47.03 -2.52 -10.95
C ASP A 268 46.22 -3.60 -10.21
N ASN A 269 46.11 -4.80 -10.81
CA ASN A 269 45.44 -5.94 -10.19
C ASN A 269 46.44 -6.65 -9.27
N SER A 270 46.24 -6.55 -7.96
CA SER A 270 46.89 -7.44 -6.99
C SER A 270 45.85 -8.16 -6.14
N ASP A 271 45.97 -9.49 -6.18
CA ASP A 271 45.20 -10.47 -5.45
C ASP A 271 45.17 -10.21 -3.94
N SER A 272 43.99 -10.37 -3.34
CA SER A 272 43.90 -10.75 -1.93
C SER A 272 42.77 -11.75 -1.73
N ASP A 273 43.17 -12.96 -1.36
CA ASP A 273 42.31 -14.03 -0.87
C ASP A 273 41.63 -13.58 0.43
N VAL A 274 40.29 -13.62 0.44
CA VAL A 274 39.49 -13.45 1.66
C VAL A 274 38.97 -14.82 2.05
N GLU A 275 39.58 -15.42 3.07
CA GLU A 275 39.03 -16.59 3.76
C GLU A 275 37.74 -16.21 4.49
N MET A 276 36.66 -16.93 4.18
CA MET A 276 35.36 -16.83 4.86
C MET A 276 35.39 -17.76 6.08
N GLU A 277 35.39 -17.18 7.27
CA GLU A 277 35.24 -17.92 8.52
C GLU A 277 33.74 -18.23 8.74
N ILE A 278 33.37 -19.51 8.67
CA ILE A 278 32.02 -20.00 8.95
C ILE A 278 31.88 -20.09 10.47
N VAL A 279 31.02 -19.24 11.05
CA VAL A 279 30.65 -19.33 12.47
C VAL A 279 29.43 -20.23 12.59
N GLU A 280 29.62 -21.44 13.12
CA GLU A 280 28.53 -22.33 13.53
C GLU A 280 27.90 -21.79 14.83
N LEU A 281 26.62 -21.42 14.77
CA LEU A 281 25.81 -21.08 15.95
C LEU A 281 25.27 -22.37 16.58
N LYS A 282 25.47 -22.52 17.89
CA LYS A 282 25.01 -23.68 18.67
C LYS A 282 23.55 -23.51 19.09
N ASP A 283 22.80 -24.60 18.97
CA ASP A 283 21.40 -24.77 19.39
C ASP A 283 21.25 -24.83 20.92
N GLU A 284 21.39 -23.71 21.62
CA GLU A 284 21.02 -23.64 23.04
C GLU A 284 20.47 -22.24 23.35
N ASP A 285 19.21 -21.96 23.00
CA ASP A 285 18.40 -20.87 23.63
C ASP A 285 16.91 -20.89 23.19
N VAL A 286 16.27 -22.06 23.11
CA VAL A 286 14.80 -22.16 23.00
C VAL A 286 14.25 -23.13 24.04
N ALA A 287 14.28 -22.71 25.29
CA ALA A 287 13.46 -23.30 26.34
C ALA A 287 13.22 -22.27 27.44
N LEU A 288 12.16 -21.47 27.32
CA LEU A 288 11.47 -20.81 28.43
C LEU A 288 10.28 -20.04 27.86
N PHE A 289 9.12 -20.68 27.78
CA PHE A 289 7.79 -20.08 27.98
C PHE A 289 6.73 -21.19 27.85
N GLN A 290 6.68 -22.05 28.87
CA GLN A 290 5.48 -22.78 29.23
C GLN A 290 5.33 -22.69 30.75
N THR A 291 4.15 -22.24 31.18
CA THR A 291 3.52 -22.28 32.52
C THR A 291 3.20 -20.91 33.13
N SER A 292 1.96 -20.48 32.89
CA SER A 292 0.99 -20.04 33.92
C SER A 292 -0.33 -19.67 33.27
#